data_AF-A0A418GB69-F1
#
_entry.id   AF-A0A418GB69-F1
#
_cell.length_a   1.000
_cell.length_b   1.000
_cell.length_c   1.000
_cell.angle_alpha   90.00
_cell.angle_beta   90.00
_cell.angle_gamma   90.00
#
_symmetry.space_group_name_H-M   'P 1'
#
loop_
_entity.id
_entity.type
_entity.pdbx_description
1 polymer ?
#
loop_
_entity_poly.entity_id
_entity_poly.type
_entity_poly.pdbx_seq_one_letter_code
_entity_poly.pdbx_strand_id
1 'polypeptide(L)'
;QVFRVLAVSGTTVTISPKILPIENTDVASRPYANVDAKPAESAAITILNKNAAPVHLFWADGSVELMYGKLAFPTGQGPQVMTATTEQGATLIMSYAFDHIKGVTTARFTTLYGCSVLVPEYTGIVIAGQ
;
A
#
# COMPACT_ATOMS: atom_id res chain seq x y z
N GLN A 1 -8.05 0.00 -21.37
CA GLN A 1 -7.31 0.30 -20.12
C GLN A 1 -7.70 -0.71 -19.04
N VAL A 2 -6.74 -1.18 -18.24
CA VAL A 2 -6.99 -2.08 -17.10
C VAL A 2 -6.99 -1.26 -15.81
N PHE A 3 -7.90 -1.58 -14.90
CA PHE A 3 -8.03 -0.92 -13.60
C PHE A 3 -7.99 -1.94 -12.46
N ARG A 4 -7.64 -1.46 -11.27
CA ARG A 4 -7.66 -2.24 -10.02
C ARG A 4 -8.69 -1.67 -9.07
N VAL A 5 -9.32 -2.55 -8.32
CA VAL A 5 -10.26 -2.19 -7.25
C VAL A 5 -9.47 -1.94 -5.98
N LEU A 6 -9.62 -0.75 -5.39
CA LEU A 6 -9.03 -0.38 -4.11
C LEU A 6 -9.99 -0.61 -2.93
N ALA A 7 -11.29 -0.37 -3.15
CA ALA A 7 -12.32 -0.54 -2.15
C ALA A 7 -13.69 -0.74 -2.81
N VAL A 8 -14.60 -1.39 -2.09
CA VAL A 8 -16.00 -1.58 -2.49
C VAL A 8 -16.90 -1.13 -1.35
N SER A 9 -17.88 -0.29 -1.66
CA SER A 9 -18.92 0.17 -0.73
C SER A 9 -20.28 0.03 -1.41
N GLY A 10 -20.97 -1.08 -1.12
CA GLY A 10 -22.24 -1.43 -1.77
C GLY A 10 -22.10 -1.51 -3.29
N THR A 11 -22.80 -0.63 -4.01
CA THR A 11 -22.78 -0.52 -5.47
C THR A 11 -21.66 0.39 -6.01
N THR A 12 -20.82 0.95 -5.14
CA THR A 12 -19.75 1.88 -5.51
C THR A 12 -18.39 1.20 -5.40
N VAL A 13 -17.62 1.23 -6.49
CA VAL A 13 -16.28 0.66 -6.57
C VAL A 13 -15.25 1.78 -6.73
N THR A 14 -14.30 1.87 -5.81
CA THR A 14 -13.15 2.79 -5.93
C THR A 14 -12.05 2.10 -6.72
N ILE A 15 -11.65 2.69 -7.85
CA ILE A 15 -10.66 2.12 -8.76
C ILE A 15 -9.39 2.98 -8.88
N SER A 16 -8.30 2.35 -9.31
CA SER A 16 -7.04 3.01 -9.69
C SER A 16 -6.50 2.39 -10.98
N PRO A 17 -5.91 3.18 -11.89
CA PRO A 17 -5.80 4.65 -11.88
C PRO A 17 -7.15 5.35 -12.10
N LYS A 18 -7.21 6.67 -11.84
CA LYS A 18 -8.39 7.48 -12.18
C LYS A 18 -8.60 7.50 -13.69
N ILE A 19 -9.84 7.37 -14.12
CA ILE A 19 -10.21 7.53 -15.54
C ILE A 19 -10.16 9.02 -15.91
N LEU A 20 -9.28 9.37 -16.84
CA LEU A 20 -9.10 10.73 -17.37
C LEU A 20 -9.27 10.72 -18.90
N PRO A 21 -10.48 11.00 -19.41
CA PRO A 21 -10.73 11.01 -20.85
C PRO A 21 -10.18 12.26 -21.52
N ILE A 22 -9.63 12.11 -22.73
CA ILE A 22 -9.18 13.24 -23.57
C ILE A 22 -10.35 14.11 -24.03
N GLU A 23 -11.51 13.51 -24.28
CA GLU A 23 -12.75 14.21 -24.66
C GLU A 23 -13.52 14.77 -23.45
N ASN A 24 -12.82 15.49 -22.58
CA ASN A 24 -13.42 16.22 -21.48
C ASN A 24 -13.62 17.71 -21.84
N THR A 25 -14.55 18.37 -21.14
CA THR A 25 -14.85 19.80 -21.34
C THR A 25 -13.78 20.73 -20.77
N ASP A 26 -12.93 20.23 -19.88
CA ASP A 26 -11.88 21.00 -19.21
C ASP A 26 -10.56 20.90 -19.98
N VAL A 27 -10.35 21.85 -20.90
CA VAL A 27 -9.21 21.89 -21.82
C VAL A 27 -7.86 21.79 -21.09
N ALA A 28 -7.74 22.37 -19.90
CA ALA A 28 -6.49 22.38 -19.14
C ALA A 28 -6.11 20.99 -18.59
N SER A 29 -7.09 20.12 -18.34
CA SER A 29 -6.87 18.77 -17.82
C SER A 29 -6.56 17.73 -18.91
N ARG A 30 -6.83 18.05 -20.18
CA ARG A 30 -6.63 17.14 -21.33
C ARG A 30 -5.21 16.58 -21.45
N PRO A 31 -4.12 17.34 -21.22
CA PRO A 31 -2.76 16.80 -21.27
C PRO A 31 -2.48 15.67 -20.27
N TYR A 32 -3.30 15.54 -19.22
CA TYR A 32 -3.20 14.48 -18.22
C TYR A 32 -4.11 13.28 -18.51
N ALA A 33 -4.73 13.23 -19.70
CA ALA A 33 -5.61 12.12 -20.07
C ALA A 33 -4.84 10.79 -20.16
N ASN A 34 -5.46 9.72 -19.66
CA ASN A 34 -4.94 8.36 -19.72
C ASN A 34 -5.86 7.37 -20.44
N VAL A 35 -7.03 7.84 -20.89
CA VAL A 35 -7.94 7.08 -21.76
C VAL A 35 -8.47 7.98 -22.88
N ASP A 36 -8.81 7.35 -24.02
CA ASP A 36 -9.26 8.09 -25.20
C ASP A 36 -10.73 8.51 -25.13
N ALA A 37 -11.54 7.91 -24.25
CA ALA A 37 -12.97 8.17 -24.20
C ALA A 37 -13.54 8.06 -22.79
N LYS A 38 -14.61 8.82 -22.54
CA LYS A 38 -15.43 8.69 -21.32
C LYS A 38 -16.17 7.34 -21.36
N PRO A 39 -16.28 6.61 -20.23
CA PRO A 39 -17.12 5.42 -20.16
C PRO A 39 -18.59 5.74 -20.54
N ALA A 40 -19.16 4.93 -21.42
CA ALA A 40 -20.58 4.96 -21.72
C ALA A 40 -21.39 4.42 -20.53
N GLU A 41 -22.63 4.89 -20.34
CA GLU A 41 -23.50 4.46 -19.21
C GLU A 41 -23.76 2.95 -19.20
N SER A 42 -23.78 2.31 -20.37
CA SER A 42 -23.98 0.86 -20.53
C SER A 42 -22.70 0.10 -20.90
N ALA A 43 -21.52 0.67 -20.60
CA ALA A 43 -20.26 -0.03 -20.85
C ALA A 43 -20.16 -1.30 -20.00
N ALA A 44 -19.92 -2.44 -20.64
CA ALA A 44 -19.71 -3.70 -19.95
C ALA A 44 -18.38 -3.69 -19.19
N ILE A 45 -18.38 -4.24 -17.97
CA ILE A 45 -17.17 -4.41 -17.16
C ILE A 45 -16.70 -5.85 -17.31
N THR A 46 -15.49 -6.03 -17.86
CA THR A 46 -14.87 -7.35 -17.99
C THR A 46 -13.96 -7.61 -16.80
N ILE A 47 -14.16 -8.74 -16.12
CA ILE A 47 -13.28 -9.22 -15.06
C ILE A 47 -12.14 -10.05 -15.68
N LEU A 48 -10.89 -9.67 -15.39
CA LEU A 48 -9.70 -10.30 -15.98
C LEU A 48 -9.21 -11.53 -15.19
N ASN A 49 -9.50 -11.60 -13.90
CA ASN A 49 -9.04 -12.66 -13.00
C ASN A 49 -10.16 -13.69 -12.71
N LYS A 50 -10.56 -14.46 -13.72
CA LYS A 50 -11.66 -15.43 -13.61
C LYS A 50 -11.28 -16.69 -12.83
N ASN A 51 -10.03 -17.13 -12.96
CA ASN A 51 -9.52 -18.33 -12.31
C ASN A 51 -8.51 -17.96 -11.22
N ALA A 52 -8.54 -18.67 -10.10
CA ALA A 52 -7.51 -18.51 -9.08
C ALA A 52 -6.16 -19.01 -9.63
N ALA A 53 -5.16 -18.14 -9.67
CA ALA A 53 -3.82 -18.47 -10.16
C ALA A 53 -2.74 -17.69 -9.38
N PRO A 54 -1.51 -18.23 -9.29
CA PRO A 54 -0.37 -17.49 -8.77
C PRO A 54 -0.10 -16.20 -9.56
N VAL A 55 0.36 -15.17 -8.85
CA VAL A 55 0.55 -13.84 -9.40
C VAL A 55 2.03 -13.46 -9.34
N HIS A 56 2.55 -12.92 -10.45
CA HIS A 56 3.88 -12.34 -10.51
C HIS A 56 3.80 -10.82 -10.50
N LEU A 57 4.49 -10.18 -9.56
CA LEU A 57 4.50 -8.73 -9.36
C LEU A 57 5.70 -8.13 -10.11
N PHE A 58 5.49 -6.96 -10.71
CA PHE A 58 6.55 -6.16 -11.30
C PHE A 58 6.24 -4.67 -11.12
N TRP A 59 7.27 -3.85 -10.96
CA TRP A 59 7.11 -2.41 -10.86
C TRP A 59 8.38 -1.70 -11.35
N ALA A 60 8.24 -0.45 -11.76
CA ALA A 60 9.40 0.41 -12.02
C ALA A 60 9.99 0.92 -10.71
N ASP A 61 11.32 1.08 -10.67
CA ASP A 61 12.01 1.62 -9.49
C ASP A 61 11.44 2.99 -9.09
N GLY A 62 11.31 3.22 -7.79
CA GLY A 62 10.66 4.42 -7.23
C GLY A 62 9.12 4.43 -7.26
N SER A 63 8.45 3.41 -7.80
CA SER A 63 6.97 3.36 -7.82
C SER A 63 6.36 2.91 -6.50
N VAL A 64 7.15 2.21 -5.67
CA VAL A 64 6.76 1.69 -4.36
C VAL A 64 7.77 2.18 -3.33
N GLU A 65 7.27 2.68 -2.21
CA GLU A 65 8.08 3.19 -1.12
C GLU A 65 7.70 2.50 0.19
N LEU A 66 8.72 2.19 0.99
CA LEU A 66 8.58 1.71 2.36
C LEU A 66 9.12 2.78 3.31
N MET A 67 8.23 3.41 4.05
CA MET A 67 8.57 4.46 5.01
C MET A 67 8.73 3.83 6.39
N TYR A 68 9.92 3.96 6.97
CA TYR A 68 10.18 3.49 8.33
C TYR A 68 9.93 4.59 9.35
N GLY A 69 9.18 4.26 10.38
CA GLY A 69 8.91 5.14 11.51
C GLY A 69 9.72 4.75 12.74
N LYS A 70 10.07 5.74 13.56
CA LYS A 70 10.63 5.53 14.89
C LYS A 70 9.58 5.90 15.94
N LEU A 71 9.02 4.89 16.60
CA LEU A 71 8.09 5.12 17.70
C LEU A 71 8.85 5.67 18.92
N ALA A 72 8.41 6.80 19.45
CA ALA A 72 8.95 7.36 20.69
C ALA A 72 8.34 6.62 21.89
N PHE A 73 9.18 6.01 22.72
CA PHE A 73 8.75 5.46 24.01
C PHE A 73 8.90 6.52 25.12
N PRO A 74 7.94 6.61 26.05
CA PRO A 74 8.01 7.55 27.16
C PRO A 74 9.18 7.22 28.09
N THR A 75 9.91 8.24 28.54
CA THR A 75 11.02 8.10 29.49
C THR A 75 10.50 8.10 30.93
N GLY A 76 11.20 7.40 31.84
CA GLY A 76 10.89 7.42 33.28
C GLY A 76 9.69 6.57 33.73
N GLN A 77 9.11 5.74 32.85
CA GLN A 77 7.92 4.94 33.16
C GLN A 77 8.21 3.49 33.62
N GLY A 78 9.49 3.12 33.80
CA GLY A 78 9.91 1.78 34.26
C GLY A 78 10.53 0.87 33.19
N PRO A 79 9.97 0.76 31.96
CA PRO A 79 10.57 -0.02 30.89
C PRO A 79 11.90 0.57 30.42
N GLN A 80 12.89 -0.30 30.26
CA GLN A 80 14.14 0.01 29.57
C GLN A 80 13.94 -0.18 28.06
N VAL A 81 14.49 0.74 27.26
CA VAL A 81 14.29 0.76 25.81
C VAL A 81 15.64 0.70 25.10
N MET A 82 15.75 -0.19 24.12
CA MET A 82 16.89 -0.28 23.21
C MET A 82 16.41 -0.25 21.76
N THR A 83 17.24 0.29 20.88
CA THR A 83 16.94 0.42 19.45
C THR A 83 18.04 -0.24 18.63
N ALA A 84 17.64 -1.02 17.62
CA ALA A 84 18.53 -1.62 16.64
C ALA A 84 17.97 -1.40 15.22
N THR A 85 18.80 -1.62 14.22
CA THR A 85 18.40 -1.54 12.80
C THR A 85 18.58 -2.91 12.16
N THR A 86 17.57 -3.40 11.45
CA THR A 86 17.66 -4.66 10.69
C THR A 86 18.58 -4.50 9.48
N GLU A 87 19.02 -5.60 8.88
CA GLU A 87 19.80 -5.56 7.63
C GLU A 87 19.07 -4.85 6.48
N GLN A 88 17.72 -4.89 6.45
CA GLN A 88 16.90 -4.19 5.46
C GLN A 88 16.61 -2.72 5.82
N GLY A 89 17.26 -2.16 6.84
CA GLY A 89 17.13 -0.75 7.24
C GLY A 89 15.92 -0.42 8.13
N ALA A 90 15.05 -1.37 8.44
CA ALA A 90 13.93 -1.16 9.35
C ALA A 90 14.39 -0.93 10.80
N THR A 91 13.73 0.00 11.49
CA THR A 91 14.01 0.26 12.91
C THR A 91 13.29 -0.77 13.80
N LEU A 92 14.05 -1.43 14.66
CA LEU A 92 13.55 -2.35 15.68
C LEU A 92 13.71 -1.72 17.06
N ILE A 93 12.61 -1.59 17.78
CA ILE A 93 12.61 -1.07 19.16
C ILE A 93 12.24 -2.21 20.09
N MET A 94 13.11 -2.51 21.05
CA MET A 94 12.85 -3.45 22.11
C MET A 94 12.65 -2.67 23.41
N SER A 95 11.52 -2.91 24.07
CA SER A 95 11.22 -2.43 25.42
C SER A 95 11.10 -3.63 26.36
N TYR A 96 11.73 -3.56 27.53
CA TYR A 96 11.64 -4.64 28.52
C TYR A 96 11.47 -4.08 29.94
N ALA A 97 10.72 -4.82 30.76
CA ALA A 97 10.46 -4.47 32.16
C ALA A 97 10.34 -5.76 32.99
N PHE A 98 10.92 -5.74 34.19
CA PHE A 98 10.82 -6.83 35.16
C PHE A 98 9.74 -6.49 36.19
N ASP A 99 8.78 -7.38 36.37
CA ASP A 99 7.77 -7.31 37.42
C ASP A 99 8.27 -8.10 38.64
N HIS A 100 8.65 -7.39 39.71
CA HIS A 100 9.18 -7.99 40.93
C HIS A 100 8.14 -8.79 41.73
N ILE A 101 6.85 -8.53 41.56
CA ILE A 101 5.77 -9.26 42.25
C ILE A 101 5.56 -10.61 41.58
N LYS A 102 5.62 -10.64 40.25
CA LYS A 102 5.38 -11.86 39.45
C LYS A 102 6.66 -12.64 39.14
N GLY A 103 7.84 -12.03 39.28
CA GLY A 103 9.12 -12.65 38.92
C GLY A 103 9.28 -12.86 37.40
N VAL A 104 8.60 -12.07 36.57
CA VAL A 104 8.59 -12.23 35.10
C VAL A 104 9.12 -10.98 34.42
N THR A 105 9.97 -11.16 33.41
CA THR A 105 10.39 -10.10 32.49
C THR A 105 9.51 -10.12 31.25
N THR A 106 8.82 -9.02 30.98
CA THR A 106 8.12 -8.83 29.70
C THR A 106 9.00 -8.05 28.74
N ALA A 107 9.12 -8.53 27.50
CA ALA A 107 9.79 -7.83 26.41
C ALA A 107 8.83 -7.64 25.23
N ARG A 108 8.84 -6.45 24.63
CA ARG A 108 8.06 -6.11 23.43
C ARG A 108 9.00 -5.56 22.37
N PHE A 109 8.92 -6.16 21.18
CA PHE A 109 9.58 -5.73 19.97
C PHE A 109 8.57 -5.02 19.07
N THR A 110 8.93 -3.84 18.58
CA THR A 110 8.05 -3.02 17.73
C THR A 110 8.83 -2.47 16.55
N THR A 111 8.26 -2.62 15.36
CA THR A 111 8.69 -1.97 14.12
C THR A 111 7.48 -1.23 13.57
N LEU A 112 7.67 0.06 13.24
CA LEU A 112 6.64 0.89 12.63
C LEU A 112 7.05 1.14 11.18
N TYR A 113 6.18 0.77 10.25
CA TYR A 113 6.40 0.99 8.82
C TYR A 113 5.08 1.32 8.13
N GLY A 114 5.18 2.02 7.01
CA GLY A 114 4.08 2.27 6.09
C GLY A 114 4.51 1.96 4.67
N CYS A 115 3.66 1.27 3.92
CA CYS A 115 3.88 0.99 2.50
C CYS A 115 3.04 1.95 1.67
N SER A 116 3.62 2.58 0.66
CA SER A 116 2.90 3.42 -0.29
C SER A 116 3.25 3.05 -1.72
N VAL A 117 2.25 3.13 -2.60
CA VAL A 117 2.45 3.02 -4.06
C VAL A 117 2.28 4.42 -4.62
N LEU A 118 3.41 5.06 -4.95
CA LEU A 118 3.45 6.45 -5.41
C LEU A 118 2.87 6.59 -6.82
N VAL A 119 3.17 5.63 -7.70
CA VAL A 119 2.70 5.62 -9.09
C VAL A 119 2.06 4.28 -9.41
N PRO A 120 0.75 4.12 -9.16
CA PRO A 120 0.06 2.85 -9.40
C PRO A 120 0.14 2.38 -10.85
N GLU A 121 0.24 3.30 -11.82
CA GLU A 121 0.35 3.01 -13.25
C GLU A 121 1.64 2.27 -13.64
N TYR A 122 2.69 2.40 -12.82
CA TYR A 122 3.97 1.71 -13.02
C TYR A 122 4.11 0.45 -12.17
N THR A 123 3.01 0.01 -11.56
CA THR A 123 2.92 -1.26 -10.85
C THR A 123 2.00 -2.21 -11.60
N GLY A 124 2.45 -3.45 -11.76
CA GLY A 124 1.76 -4.44 -12.57
C GLY A 124 1.76 -5.81 -11.92
N ILE A 125 0.82 -6.63 -12.37
CA ILE A 125 0.79 -8.04 -12.06
C ILE A 125 0.56 -8.84 -13.33
N VAL A 126 1.25 -9.97 -13.44
CA VAL A 126 0.99 -10.98 -14.46
C VAL A 126 0.28 -12.15 -13.79
N ILE A 127 -0.82 -12.57 -14.39
CA ILE A 127 -1.59 -13.73 -13.97
C ILE A 127 -1.67 -14.67 -15.17
N ALA A 128 -0.93 -15.78 -15.13
CA ALA A 128 -0.89 -16.74 -16.24
C ALA A 128 -2.16 -17.64 -16.24
N GLY A 129 -2.65 -18.01 -17.42
CA GLY A 129 -3.74 -18.98 -17.58
C GLY A 129 -5.16 -18.47 -17.24
N GLN A 130 -5.41 -17.17 -17.40
CA GLN A 130 -6.73 -16.55 -17.20
C GLN A 130 -7.66 -16.74 -18.40
#